data_AF-A0AAU2RKT6-F1
#
_entry.id   AF-A0AAU2RKT6-F1
#
_cell.length_a   1.000
_cell.length_b   1.000
_cell.length_c   1.000
_cell.angle_alpha   90.00
_cell.angle_beta   90.00
_cell.angle_gamma   90.00
#
_symmetry.space_group_name_H-M   'P 1'
#
loop_
_entity.id
_entity.type
_entity.pdbx_description
1 polymer ?
#
loop_
_entity_poly.entity_id
_entity_poly.type
_entity_poly.pdbx_seq_one_letter_code
_entity_poly.pdbx_strand_id
1 'polypeptide(L)' 'MQIRRLREARGYSLEQLAERSGLSFRGLIYIEHGQRSPSVLTLLEIARGLGVEPGELVNHIAREESDESSPQ' A
#
# COMPACT_ATOMS: atom_id res chain seq x y z
N MET A 1 -1.69 -6.79 -3.98
CA MET A 1 -1.48 -5.35 -3.70
C MET A 1 -0.14 -5.14 -3.00
N GLN A 2 0.56 -4.04 -3.29
CA GLN A 2 1.86 -3.69 -2.71
C GLN A 2 1.83 -3.48 -1.19
N ILE A 3 0.77 -2.87 -0.65
CA ILE A 3 0.61 -2.67 0.81
C ILE A 3 0.69 -4.02 1.55
N ARG A 4 -0.08 -5.01 1.09
CA ARG A 4 -0.06 -6.37 1.64
C ARG A 4 1.33 -7.00 1.61
N ARG A 5 2.03 -6.89 0.47
CA ARG A 5 3.40 -7.42 0.31
C ARG A 5 4.37 -6.81 1.33
N LEU A 6 4.34 -5.49 1.48
CA LEU A 6 5.21 -4.77 2.42
C LEU A 6 4.86 -5.06 3.88
N ARG A 7 3.57 -5.29 4.18
CA ARG A 7 3.09 -5.70 5.49
C ARG A 7 3.59 -7.10 5.87
N GLU A 8 3.41 -8.07 4.97
CA GLU A 8 3.84 -9.45 5.18
C GLU A 8 5.37 -9.56 5.30
N ALA A 9 6.12 -8.79 4.49
CA ALA A 9 7.58 -8.72 4.59
C ALA A 9 8.09 -8.21 5.96
N ARG A 10 7.25 -7.48 6.69
CA ARG A 10 7.55 -6.98 8.05
C ARG A 10 7.03 -7.90 9.15
N GLY A 11 6.36 -8.99 8.79
CA GLY A 11 5.71 -9.88 9.76
C GLY A 11 4.53 -9.24 10.48
N TYR A 12 3.93 -8.18 9.92
CA TYR A 12 2.80 -7.50 10.56
C TYR A 12 1.48 -8.20 10.24
N SER A 13 0.64 -8.41 11.27
CA SER A 13 -0.78 -8.69 11.08
C SER A 13 -1.50 -7.43 10.56
N LEU A 14 -2.73 -7.61 10.07
CA LEU A 14 -3.60 -6.48 9.72
C LEU A 14 -3.91 -5.61 10.94
N GLU A 15 -4.12 -6.17 12.14
CA GLU A 15 -4.33 -5.35 13.35
C GLU A 15 -3.09 -4.51 13.66
N GLN A 16 -1.90 -5.11 13.56
CA GLN A 16 -0.65 -4.41 13.85
C GLN A 16 -0.41 -3.26 12.87
N LEU A 17 -0.67 -3.44 11.58
CA LEU A 17 -0.53 -2.33 10.63
C LEU A 17 -1.63 -1.27 10.86
N ALA A 18 -2.86 -1.66 11.18
CA ALA A 18 -3.93 -0.72 11.46
C ALA A 18 -3.58 0.18 12.66
N GLU A 19 -3.10 -0.41 13.76
CA GLU A 19 -2.64 0.31 14.94
C GLU A 19 -1.47 1.26 14.60
N ARG A 20 -0.44 0.76 13.92
CA ARG A 20 0.75 1.55 13.55
C ARG A 20 0.47 2.69 12.57
N SER A 21 -0.53 2.52 11.70
CA SER A 21 -0.94 3.55 10.73
C SER A 21 -2.02 4.49 11.27
N GLY A 22 -2.60 4.22 12.44
CA GLY A 22 -3.74 4.99 12.98
C GLY A 22 -5.04 4.77 12.20
N LEU A 23 -5.10 3.72 11.36
CA LEU A 23 -6.27 3.40 10.56
C LEU A 23 -7.18 2.41 11.28
N SER A 24 -8.47 2.42 10.91
CA SER A 24 -9.35 1.33 11.30
C SER A 24 -8.94 0.03 10.61
N PHE A 25 -8.96 -1.08 11.36
CA PHE A 25 -8.70 -2.42 10.83
C PHE A 25 -9.56 -2.75 9.60
N ARG A 26 -10.85 -2.40 9.66
CA ARG A 26 -11.79 -2.61 8.54
C ARG A 26 -11.44 -1.78 7.32
N GLY A 27 -11.01 -0.53 7.51
CA GLY A 27 -10.54 0.34 6.44
C GLY A 27 -9.31 -0.24 5.74
N LEU A 28 -8.36 -0.76 6.51
CA LEU A 28 -7.16 -1.39 5.98
C LEU A 28 -7.47 -2.67 5.18
N ILE A 29 -8.42 -3.50 5.64
CA ILE A 29 -8.91 -4.66 4.88
C ILE A 29 -9.46 -4.24 3.52
N TYR A 30 -10.35 -3.24 3.49
CA TYR A 30 -10.93 -2.75 2.23
C TYR A 30 -9.88 -2.20 1.28
N ILE A 31 -8.86 -1.53 1.84
CA ILE A 31 -7.72 -1.05 1.07
C ILE A 31 -6.94 -2.25 0.53
N GLU A 32 -6.45 -3.19 1.34
CA GLU A 32 -5.62 -4.32 0.87
C GLU A 32 -6.31 -5.23 -0.16
N HIS A 33 -7.63 -5.31 -0.13
CA HIS A 33 -8.44 -6.05 -1.12
C HIS A 33 -8.80 -5.24 -2.37
N GLY A 34 -8.39 -3.97 -2.46
CA GLY A 34 -8.70 -3.09 -3.61
C GLY A 34 -10.16 -2.65 -3.68
N GLN A 35 -10.93 -2.87 -2.62
CA GLN A 35 -12.35 -2.49 -2.54
C GLN A 35 -12.51 -0.99 -2.25
N ARG A 36 -11.45 -0.32 -1.76
CA ARG A 36 -11.41 1.12 -1.56
C ARG A 36 -10.07 1.69 -2.00
N SER A 37 -10.12 2.74 -2.83
CA SER A 37 -8.94 3.53 -3.15
C SER A 37 -8.56 4.41 -1.96
N PRO A 38 -7.32 4.29 -1.42
CA PRO A 38 -6.86 5.16 -0.33
C PRO A 38 -6.63 6.59 -0.83
N SER A 39 -6.90 7.57 0.03
CA SER A 39 -6.47 8.95 -0.22
C SER A 39 -4.94 9.05 -0.13
N VAL A 40 -4.36 10.17 -0.61
CA VAL A 40 -2.93 10.45 -0.43
C VAL A 40 -2.56 10.45 1.05
N LEU A 41 -3.36 11.07 1.91
CA LEU A 41 -3.11 11.07 3.36
C LEU A 41 -3.08 9.65 3.94
N THR A 42 -4.04 8.82 3.52
CA THR A 42 -4.11 7.41 3.92
C THR A 42 -2.89 6.61 3.45
N LEU A 43 -2.36 6.89 2.25
CA LEU A 43 -1.11 6.28 1.79
C LEU A 43 0.08 6.69 2.66
N LEU A 44 0.16 7.97 3.07
CA LEU A 44 1.22 8.44 3.97
C LEU A 44 1.13 7.79 5.36
N GLU A 45 -0.08 7.61 5.89
CA GLU A 45 -0.33 6.91 7.16
C GLU A 45 0.08 5.44 7.09
N ILE A 46 -0.25 4.76 6.00
CA ILE A 46 0.16 3.36 5.75
C ILE A 46 1.69 3.27 5.60
N ALA A 47 2.30 4.17 4.83
CA ALA A 47 3.75 4.22 4.65
C ALA A 47 4.47 4.40 5.99
N ARG A 48 3.96 5.31 6.84
CA ARG A 48 4.46 5.53 8.20
C ARG A 48 4.30 4.28 9.08
N GLY A 49 3.14 3.64 9.04
CA GLY A 49 2.87 2.42 9.83
C GLY A 49 3.73 1.22 9.40
N LEU A 50 4.09 1.16 8.11
CA LEU A 50 5.04 0.20 7.59
C LEU A 50 6.49 0.62 7.90
N GLY A 51 6.81 1.91 7.94
CA GLY A 51 8.20 2.37 7.93
C GLY A 51 8.84 2.15 6.55
N VAL A 52 8.17 2.67 5.52
CA VAL A 52 8.66 2.78 4.13
C VAL A 52 8.52 4.22 3.66
N GLU A 53 9.22 4.56 2.58
CA GLU A 53 8.90 5.76 1.82
C GLU A 53 7.56 5.61 1.08
N PRO A 54 6.71 6.66 0.99
CA PRO A 54 5.42 6.58 0.32
C PRO A 54 5.50 6.09 -1.14
N GLY A 55 6.60 6.41 -1.83
CA GLY A 55 6.87 5.95 -3.20
C GLY A 55 6.89 4.43 -3.31
N GLU A 56 7.34 3.71 -2.28
CA GLU A 56 7.39 2.25 -2.29
C GLU A 56 6.00 1.60 -2.40
N LEU A 57 4.93 2.32 -2.02
CA LEU A 57 3.55 1.86 -2.16
C LEU A 57 3.05 1.91 -3.60
N VAL A 58 3.61 2.81 -4.44
CA VAL A 58 3.11 3.10 -5.80
C VAL A 58 4.09 2.72 -6.92
N ASN A 59 5.36 2.41 -6.60
CA ASN A 59 6.41 2.11 -7.58
C ASN A 59 6.11 0.97 -8.56
N HIS A 60 5.17 0.09 -8.26
CA HIS A 60 4.76 -1.00 -9.17
C HIS A 60 3.79 -0.51 -10.25
N ILE A 61 2.99 0.53 -9.97
CA ILE A 61 2.09 1.15 -10.94
C ILE A 61 2.90 1.92 -12.00
N ALA A 62 3.95 2.63 -11.56
CA ALA A 62 4.82 3.40 -12.47
C ALA A 62 5.65 2.52 -13.42
N ARG A 63 5.83 1.22 -13.13
CA ARG A 63 6.59 0.30 -13.98
C ARG A 63 5.76 -0.32 -15.10
N GLU A 64 4.43 -0.39 -14.93
CA GLU A 64 3.53 -0.96 -15.93
C GLU A 64 3.34 -0.03 -17.16
N GLU A 65 3.57 1.28 -17.02
CA GLU A 65 3.50 2.24 -18.15
C GLU A 65 4.70 2.17 -19.10
N SER A 66 5.83 1.58 -18.66
CA SER A 66 7.05 1.52 -19.48
C SER A 66 7.08 0.35 -20.48
N ASP A 67 6.23 -0.66 -20.29
CA ASP A 67 6.21 -1.86 -21.15
C ASP A 67 5.22 -1.74 -22.34
N GLU A 68 4.27 -0.79 -22.32
CA GLU A 68 3.27 -0.59 -23.38
C GLU A 68 3.77 0.32 -24.54
N SER A 69 4.96 0.90 -24.42
CA SER A 69 5.57 1.75 -25.46
C SER A 69 6.57 0.97 -26.33
N SER A 70 6.13 -0.15 -26.92
CA SER A 70 6.82 -0.74 -28.08
C SER A 70 6.06 -0.38 -29.35
N PRO A 71 6.50 0.62 -30.14
CA PRO A 71 5.97 0.79 -31.49
C PRO A 71 6.48 -0.38 -32.35
N GLN A 72 5.56 -1.11 -32.97
CA GLN A 72 5.85 -1.92 -34.16
C GLN A 72 6.15 -1.01 -35.34
#